data_AF-A0A672NBH9-F1
#
_entry.id   AF-A0A672NBH9-F1
#
_cell.length_a   1.000
_cell.length_b   1.000
_cell.length_c   1.000
_cell.angle_alpha   90.00
_cell.angle_beta   90.00
_cell.angle_gamma   90.00
#
_symmetry.space_group_name_H-M   'P 1'
#
loop_
_entity.id
_entity.type
_entity.pdbx_description
1 polymer ?
#
loop_
_entity_poly.entity_id
_entity_poly.type
_entity_poly.pdbx_seq_one_letter_code
_entity_poly.pdbx_strand_id
1 'polypeptide(L)'
;MAELSAVRHELRTRNLSSSFGEPQCKDEQQKLAVPFCGGIRGGLRPGKKITIMGVVNADPDRFDISLTCGCGDVALDMCVRFEDREILRNACVSDSWGEEERSIPYFPFIAEQPFRVEIHCEHPRFRVLVDGHQLFDFYHRVTPLAAIDTIQISGSLTITKLN
;
A
#
# COMPACT_ATOMS: atom_id res chain seq x y z
N MET A 1 13.47 66.80 10.22
CA MET A 1 12.72 65.72 9.56
C MET A 1 11.31 65.73 10.15
N ALA A 2 10.32 66.04 9.29
CA ALA A 2 8.85 66.11 9.45
C ALA A 2 8.29 65.80 10.86
N GLU A 3 7.81 66.77 11.64
CA GLU A 3 6.53 67.52 11.57
C GLU A 3 5.22 66.68 11.55
N LEU A 4 4.53 66.73 12.71
CA LEU A 4 3.12 67.07 12.94
C LEU A 4 2.00 66.17 12.37
N SER A 5 1.44 65.39 13.30
CA SER A 5 0.03 65.40 13.72
C SER A 5 -1.11 65.34 12.68
N ALA A 6 -1.86 64.25 12.82
CA ALA A 6 -3.32 64.24 12.92
C ALA A 6 -4.13 64.75 11.73
N VAL A 7 -4.59 63.81 10.90
CA VAL A 7 -5.79 64.00 10.08
C VAL A 7 -6.63 62.73 10.16
N ARG A 8 -7.69 62.84 10.98
CA ARG A 8 -9.07 62.46 10.66
C ARG A 8 -9.34 60.98 10.39
N HIS A 9 -10.08 60.33 11.28
CA HIS A 9 -11.55 60.30 11.26
C HIS A 9 -12.01 58.99 10.62
N GLU A 10 -12.87 58.31 11.36
CA GLU A 10 -13.70 57.18 10.97
C GLU A 10 -13.94 57.02 9.46
N LEU A 11 -13.41 55.91 8.93
CA LEU A 11 -14.15 54.92 8.14
C LEU A 11 -13.61 53.57 8.65
N ARG A 12 -14.22 52.83 9.59
CA ARG A 12 -15.60 52.37 9.64
C ARG A 12 -16.11 52.05 8.24
N THR A 13 -15.82 50.84 7.75
CA THR A 13 -16.79 49.72 7.76
C THR A 13 -16.37 48.62 6.77
N ARG A 14 -16.74 47.37 7.13
CA ARG A 14 -16.75 46.13 6.32
C ARG A 14 -15.40 45.40 6.31
N ASN A 15 -15.23 44.18 6.81
CA ASN A 15 -16.18 43.13 7.17
C ASN A 15 -15.59 42.22 8.26
N LEU A 16 -16.46 41.83 9.20
CA LEU A 16 -16.34 40.59 9.95
C LEU A 16 -16.65 39.40 9.03
N SER A 17 -15.73 38.44 8.96
CA SER A 17 -16.00 37.00 8.87
C SER A 17 -14.66 36.30 9.10
N SER A 18 -14.36 35.80 10.30
CA SER A 18 -14.63 34.42 10.70
C SER A 18 -14.26 33.40 9.62
N SER A 19 -13.06 32.83 9.72
CA SER A 19 -12.92 31.38 9.69
C SER A 19 -11.59 31.00 10.32
N PHE A 20 -11.68 30.10 11.28
CA PHE A 20 -10.58 29.32 11.80
C PHE A 20 -9.78 28.77 10.61
N GLY A 21 -8.46 28.97 10.64
CA GLY A 21 -7.57 28.24 9.76
C GLY A 21 -7.70 26.76 10.08
N GLU A 22 -8.47 26.05 9.24
CA GLU A 22 -8.40 24.60 9.18
C GLU A 22 -6.93 24.21 8.97
N PRO A 23 -6.41 23.19 9.68
CA PRO A 23 -5.17 22.59 9.25
C PRO A 23 -5.46 21.96 7.89
N GLN A 24 -4.91 22.57 6.83
CA GLN A 24 -4.81 21.92 5.55
C GLN A 24 -3.93 20.69 5.74
N CYS A 25 -4.56 19.56 6.03
CA CYS A 25 -3.94 18.25 5.91
C CYS A 25 -3.65 18.10 4.42
N LYS A 26 -2.41 18.47 4.04
CA LYS A 26 -1.90 18.22 2.70
C LYS A 26 -1.94 16.70 2.54
N ASP A 27 -2.92 16.24 1.78
CA ASP A 27 -2.94 14.89 1.25
C ASP A 27 -1.68 14.79 0.39
N GLU A 28 -0.59 14.29 1.00
CA GLU A 28 0.60 13.93 0.26
C GLU A 28 0.15 12.82 -0.68
N GLN A 29 -0.14 13.20 -1.92
CA GLN A 29 -0.41 12.26 -3.01
C GLN A 29 0.83 11.36 -3.11
N GLN A 30 0.78 10.23 -2.40
CA GLN A 30 1.91 9.35 -2.24
C GLN A 30 2.25 8.84 -3.64
N LYS A 31 3.46 9.14 -4.11
CA LYS A 31 3.86 8.79 -5.47
C LYS A 31 3.88 7.27 -5.59
N LEU A 32 2.89 6.72 -6.30
CA LEU A 32 2.72 5.27 -6.54
C LEU A 32 3.75 4.72 -7.56
N ALA A 33 4.96 5.25 -7.54
CA ALA A 33 6.05 4.79 -8.40
C ALA A 33 6.64 3.49 -7.86
N VAL A 34 7.04 2.60 -8.76
CA VAL A 34 7.70 1.33 -8.44
C VAL A 34 9.23 1.52 -8.55
N PRO A 35 10.03 1.08 -7.55
CA PRO A 35 9.63 0.39 -6.32
C PRO A 35 8.87 1.30 -5.36
N PHE A 36 7.78 0.76 -4.79
CA PHE A 36 6.91 1.45 -3.86
C PHE A 36 7.12 0.91 -2.45
N CYS A 37 7.10 1.81 -1.46
CA CYS A 37 7.10 1.48 -0.05
C CYS A 37 6.06 2.38 0.65
N GLY A 38 5.11 1.78 1.36
CA GLY A 38 4.02 2.50 2.00
C GLY A 38 3.65 1.95 3.37
N GLY A 39 3.25 2.84 4.27
CA GLY A 39 2.84 2.49 5.63
C GLY A 39 1.37 2.07 5.71
N ILE A 40 1.11 0.99 6.43
CA ILE A 40 -0.20 0.47 6.79
C ILE A 40 -0.56 1.06 8.16
N ARG A 41 -1.31 2.18 8.18
CA ARG A 41 -1.66 2.88 9.44
C ARG A 41 -2.29 1.95 10.47
N GLY A 42 -1.66 1.83 11.64
CA GLY A 42 -2.09 0.98 12.74
C GLY A 42 -1.90 -0.53 12.51
N GLY A 43 -1.07 -0.92 11.55
CA GLY A 43 -0.75 -2.32 11.23
C GLY A 43 -1.93 -3.11 10.66
N LEU A 44 -1.73 -4.42 10.48
CA LEU A 44 -2.78 -5.35 10.08
C LEU A 44 -3.57 -5.87 11.29
N ARG A 45 -4.83 -6.22 11.03
CA ARG A 45 -5.74 -6.84 11.99
C ARG A 45 -6.83 -7.62 11.23
N PRO A 46 -7.47 -8.62 11.86
CA PRO A 46 -8.60 -9.31 11.24
C PRO A 46 -9.67 -8.32 10.76
N GLY A 47 -10.13 -8.50 9.52
CA GLY A 47 -11.10 -7.63 8.84
C GLY A 47 -10.48 -6.47 8.06
N LYS A 48 -9.18 -6.17 8.22
CA LYS A 48 -8.50 -5.17 7.39
C LYS A 48 -8.20 -5.75 6.01
N LYS A 49 -8.30 -4.91 4.98
CA LYS A 49 -8.05 -5.24 3.59
C LYS A 49 -7.06 -4.26 2.99
N ILE A 50 -6.15 -4.77 2.17
CA ILE A 50 -5.32 -3.97 1.26
C ILE A 50 -5.78 -4.24 -0.17
N THR A 51 -5.97 -3.21 -0.96
CA THR A 51 -6.31 -3.31 -2.39
C THR A 51 -5.26 -2.61 -3.23
N ILE A 52 -4.65 -3.37 -4.14
CA ILE A 52 -3.64 -2.89 -5.09
C ILE A 52 -4.24 -3.01 -6.48
N MET A 53 -4.26 -1.92 -7.23
CA MET A 53 -4.59 -1.94 -8.65
C MET A 53 -3.39 -1.45 -9.44
N GLY A 54 -3.15 -2.08 -10.58
CA GLY A 54 -2.02 -1.77 -11.43
C GLY A 54 -2.19 -2.32 -12.83
N VAL A 55 -1.15 -2.12 -13.63
CA VAL A 55 -1.02 -2.67 -14.98
C VAL A 55 0.32 -3.40 -15.04
N VAL A 56 0.32 -4.62 -15.59
CA VAL A 56 1.55 -5.37 -15.84
C VAL A 56 2.30 -4.72 -17.01
N ASN A 57 3.62 -4.63 -16.93
CA ASN A 57 4.43 -4.08 -18.02
C ASN A 57 4.36 -4.96 -19.29
N ALA A 58 4.79 -4.42 -20.43
CA ALA A 58 4.71 -5.10 -21.74
C ALA A 58 5.59 -6.35 -21.85
N ASP A 59 6.78 -6.33 -21.23
CA ASP A 59 7.72 -7.46 -21.19
C ASP A 59 8.07 -7.78 -19.73
N PRO A 60 7.18 -8.47 -19.01
CA PRO A 60 7.35 -8.67 -17.58
C PRO A 60 8.21 -9.90 -17.27
N ASP A 61 9.32 -9.68 -16.57
CA ASP A 61 10.10 -10.75 -15.91
C ASP A 61 9.39 -11.26 -14.63
N ARG A 62 9.36 -10.40 -13.60
CA ARG A 62 8.71 -10.68 -12.31
C ARG A 62 8.23 -9.42 -11.61
N PHE A 63 7.34 -9.58 -10.64
CA PHE A 63 7.07 -8.55 -9.65
C PHE A 63 6.82 -9.16 -8.27
N ASP A 64 7.01 -8.33 -7.24
CA ASP A 64 6.93 -8.75 -5.84
C ASP A 64 5.97 -7.83 -5.08
N ILE A 65 5.14 -8.43 -4.22
CA ILE A 65 4.31 -7.72 -3.23
C ILE A 65 4.62 -8.33 -1.87
N SER A 66 5.19 -7.51 -0.98
CA SER A 66 5.63 -7.97 0.35
C SER A 66 4.95 -7.17 1.46
N LEU A 67 4.52 -7.86 2.51
CA LEU A 67 4.03 -7.28 3.76
C LEU A 67 5.11 -7.45 4.82
N THR A 68 5.61 -6.34 5.34
CA THR A 68 6.77 -6.33 6.23
C THR A 68 6.47 -5.65 7.56
N CYS A 69 7.32 -5.94 8.53
CA CYS A 69 7.25 -5.39 9.88
C CYS A 69 8.41 -4.41 10.10
N GLY A 70 8.21 -3.43 10.99
CA GLY A 70 9.28 -2.50 11.38
C GLY A 70 10.54 -3.15 11.97
N CYS A 71 10.46 -4.41 12.42
CA CYS A 71 11.61 -5.20 12.88
C CYS A 71 12.43 -5.85 11.74
N GLY A 72 11.96 -5.80 10.49
CA GLY A 72 12.61 -6.43 9.34
C GLY A 72 11.98 -7.74 8.89
N ASP A 73 11.10 -8.35 9.69
CA ASP A 73 10.39 -9.57 9.30
C ASP A 73 9.48 -9.36 8.08
N VAL A 74 9.38 -10.38 7.24
CA VAL A 74 8.49 -10.44 6.08
C VAL A 74 7.35 -11.41 6.37
N ALA A 75 6.15 -10.89 6.63
CA ALA A 75 4.99 -11.69 6.99
C ALA A 75 4.34 -12.41 5.80
N LEU A 76 4.47 -11.81 4.62
CA LEU A 76 4.11 -12.41 3.33
C LEU A 76 5.03 -11.80 2.29
N ASP A 77 5.74 -12.65 1.56
CA ASP A 77 6.39 -12.30 0.30
C ASP A 77 5.65 -13.03 -0.81
N MET A 78 5.11 -12.30 -1.79
CA MET A 78 4.45 -12.86 -2.97
C MET A 78 5.25 -12.48 -4.21
N CYS A 79 6.01 -13.45 -4.74
CA CYS A 79 6.81 -13.31 -5.95
C CYS A 79 6.06 -13.90 -7.14
N VAL A 80 5.70 -13.07 -8.12
CA VAL A 80 5.02 -13.47 -9.34
C VAL A 80 6.03 -13.54 -10.47
N ARG A 81 6.20 -14.73 -11.06
CA ARG A 81 7.14 -14.98 -12.16
C ARG A 81 6.40 -15.34 -13.43
N PHE A 82 6.68 -14.63 -14.51
CA PHE A 82 5.95 -14.77 -15.77
C PHE A 82 6.46 -15.92 -16.63
N GLU A 83 7.77 -16.19 -16.63
CA GLU A 83 8.38 -17.28 -17.41
C GLU A 83 7.79 -18.64 -17.02
N ASP A 84 7.83 -18.96 -15.72
CA ASP A 84 7.30 -20.22 -15.18
C ASP A 84 5.79 -20.19 -14.91
N ARG A 85 5.16 -19.02 -15.03
CA ARG A 85 3.76 -18.76 -14.65
C ARG A 85 3.45 -19.24 -13.23
N GLU A 86 4.35 -18.95 -12.30
CA GLU A 86 4.24 -19.34 -10.91
C GLU A 86 4.10 -18.15 -9.96
N ILE A 87 3.54 -18.42 -8.78
CA ILE A 87 3.46 -17.46 -7.69
C ILE A 87 4.02 -18.15 -6.45
N LEU A 88 5.22 -17.73 -6.04
CA LEU A 88 5.87 -18.20 -4.83
C LEU A 88 5.40 -17.34 -3.67
N ARG A 89 4.94 -17.99 -2.59
CA ARG A 89 4.66 -17.30 -1.33
C ARG A 89 5.52 -17.83 -0.21
N ASN A 90 6.10 -16.93 0.58
CA ASN A 90 6.86 -17.32 1.76
C ASN A 90 6.77 -16.23 2.85
N ALA A 91 7.40 -16.48 3.98
CA ALA A 91 7.65 -15.51 5.04
C ALA A 91 9.11 -15.64 5.50
N CYS A 92 9.69 -14.54 5.93
CA CYS A 92 11.00 -14.48 6.56
C CYS A 92 10.81 -14.00 8.00
N VAL A 93 11.20 -14.83 8.97
CA VAL A 93 11.05 -14.52 10.40
C VAL A 93 12.41 -14.69 11.05
N SER A 94 12.91 -13.64 11.72
CA SER A 94 14.25 -13.64 12.32
C SER A 94 15.33 -14.05 11.33
N ASP A 95 15.32 -13.41 10.15
CA ASP A 95 16.25 -13.65 9.03
C ASP A 95 16.23 -15.08 8.44
N SER A 96 15.22 -15.88 8.77
CA SER A 96 15.04 -17.23 8.21
C SER A 96 13.80 -17.31 7.35
N TRP A 97 13.99 -17.69 6.08
CA TRP A 97 12.90 -18.04 5.17
C TRP A 97 12.27 -19.38 5.57
N GLY A 98 10.95 -19.44 5.52
CA GLY A 98 10.18 -20.66 5.74
C GLY A 98 10.04 -21.53 4.48
N GLU A 99 9.07 -22.45 4.51
CA GLU A 99 8.71 -23.28 3.36
C GLU A 99 7.94 -22.47 2.31
N GLU A 100 8.37 -22.56 1.05
CA GLU A 100 7.70 -21.90 -0.08
C GLU A 100 6.40 -22.61 -0.48
N GLU A 101 5.32 -21.84 -0.63
CA GLU A 101 4.05 -22.31 -1.15
C GLU A 101 3.87 -21.88 -2.61
N ARG A 102 3.65 -22.85 -3.51
CA ARG A 102 3.56 -22.60 -4.97
C ARG A 102 2.20 -22.91 -5.58
N SER A 103 1.35 -23.66 -4.87
CA SER A 103 0.08 -24.15 -5.41
C SER A 103 -0.89 -22.99 -5.63
N ILE A 104 -1.31 -22.81 -6.89
CA ILE A 104 -2.33 -21.86 -7.34
C ILE A 104 -3.28 -22.57 -8.32
N PRO A 105 -4.58 -22.22 -8.33
CA PRO A 105 -5.55 -22.83 -9.23
C PRO A 105 -5.37 -22.39 -10.70
N TYR A 106 -4.79 -21.21 -10.93
CA TYR A 106 -4.49 -20.63 -12.24
C TYR A 106 -3.52 -19.45 -12.07
N PHE A 107 -2.83 -19.05 -13.15
CA PHE A 107 -2.00 -17.84 -13.18
C PHE A 107 -2.81 -16.65 -13.71
N PRO A 108 -3.05 -15.58 -12.93
CA PRO A 108 -4.02 -14.55 -13.27
C PRO A 108 -3.44 -13.32 -13.99
N PHE A 109 -2.12 -13.17 -14.07
CA PHE A 109 -1.49 -11.95 -14.57
C PHE A 109 -1.16 -12.05 -16.07
N ILE A 110 -1.41 -10.98 -16.82
CA ILE A 110 -1.21 -10.91 -18.28
C ILE A 110 -0.49 -9.60 -18.59
N ALA A 111 0.52 -9.64 -19.45
CA ALA A 111 1.25 -8.45 -19.91
C ALA A 111 0.30 -7.38 -20.47
N GLU A 112 0.58 -6.11 -20.18
CA GLU A 112 -0.21 -4.93 -20.58
C GLU A 112 -1.65 -4.89 -20.05
N GLN A 113 -2.08 -5.86 -19.24
CA GLN A 113 -3.44 -5.90 -18.69
C GLN A 113 -3.49 -5.31 -17.28
N PRO A 114 -4.62 -4.65 -16.93
CA PRO A 114 -4.87 -4.24 -15.55
C PRO A 114 -5.13 -5.46 -14.67
N PHE A 115 -4.80 -5.31 -13.38
CA PHE A 115 -5.13 -6.29 -12.35
C PHE A 115 -5.60 -5.58 -11.08
N ARG A 116 -6.34 -6.31 -10.25
CA ARG A 116 -6.67 -5.92 -8.88
C ARG A 116 -6.32 -7.06 -7.92
N VAL A 117 -5.33 -6.84 -7.05
CA VAL A 117 -5.02 -7.73 -5.93
C VAL A 117 -5.72 -7.23 -4.67
N GLU A 118 -6.42 -8.11 -3.98
CA GLU A 118 -7.00 -7.84 -2.66
C GLU A 118 -6.40 -8.81 -1.64
N ILE A 119 -5.74 -8.27 -0.61
CA ILE A 119 -5.19 -9.04 0.50
C ILE A 119 -6.08 -8.82 1.72
N HIS A 120 -6.85 -9.84 2.08
CA HIS A 120 -7.75 -9.82 3.23
C HIS A 120 -7.01 -10.41 4.44
N CYS A 121 -6.82 -9.61 5.48
CA CYS A 121 -6.31 -10.11 6.75
C CYS A 121 -7.46 -10.75 7.52
N GLU A 122 -7.49 -12.08 7.58
CA GLU A 122 -8.43 -12.87 8.38
C GLU A 122 -7.75 -13.34 9.67
N HIS A 123 -8.52 -13.93 10.59
CA HIS A 123 -7.98 -14.40 11.87
C HIS A 123 -6.78 -15.36 11.72
N PRO A 124 -6.83 -16.41 10.87
CA PRO A 124 -5.71 -17.35 10.78
C PRO A 124 -4.77 -17.10 9.59
N ARG A 125 -5.14 -16.24 8.63
CA ARG A 125 -4.47 -16.18 7.32
C ARG A 125 -4.68 -14.88 6.57
N PHE A 126 -3.85 -14.67 5.55
CA PHE A 126 -4.18 -13.80 4.43
C PHE A 126 -4.97 -14.60 3.39
N ARG A 127 -6.13 -14.08 3.00
CA ARG A 127 -6.86 -14.55 1.81
C ARG A 127 -6.58 -13.57 0.68
N VAL A 128 -5.99 -14.07 -0.41
CA VAL A 128 -5.62 -13.26 -1.57
C VAL A 128 -6.56 -13.53 -2.72
N LEU A 129 -7.11 -12.45 -3.28
CA LEU A 129 -7.98 -12.48 -4.45
C LEU A 129 -7.33 -11.68 -5.57
N VAL A 130 -7.52 -12.14 -6.81
CA VAL A 130 -7.18 -11.38 -8.02
C VAL A 130 -8.44 -11.20 -8.86
N ASP A 131 -8.75 -9.95 -9.17
CA ASP A 131 -9.95 -9.53 -9.90
C ASP A 131 -11.28 -10.04 -9.29
N GLY A 132 -11.29 -10.21 -7.97
CA GLY A 132 -12.46 -10.66 -7.20
C GLY A 132 -12.58 -12.19 -7.08
N HIS A 133 -11.68 -12.95 -7.70
CA HIS A 133 -11.62 -14.40 -7.57
C HIS A 133 -10.55 -14.81 -6.56
N GLN A 134 -10.89 -15.72 -5.64
CA GLN A 134 -9.91 -16.23 -4.68
C GLN A 134 -8.80 -17.00 -5.39
N LEU A 135 -7.56 -16.60 -5.14
CA LEU A 135 -6.38 -17.23 -5.72
C LEU A 135 -5.74 -18.20 -4.73
N PHE A 136 -5.43 -17.75 -3.52
CA PHE A 136 -4.84 -18.59 -2.47
C PHE A 136 -5.13 -18.06 -1.06
N ASP A 137 -4.93 -18.94 -0.09
CA ASP A 137 -4.79 -18.59 1.32
C ASP A 137 -3.30 -18.73 1.72
N PHE A 138 -2.82 -17.88 2.61
CA PHE A 138 -1.48 -17.98 3.21
C PHE A 138 -1.59 -17.80 4.72
N TYR A 139 -1.31 -18.86 5.48
CA TYR A 139 -1.48 -18.85 6.93
C TYR A 139 -0.43 -17.98 7.62
N HIS A 140 -0.85 -17.24 8.65
CA HIS A 140 0.02 -16.29 9.34
C HIS A 140 1.23 -17.00 9.96
N ARG A 141 2.44 -16.58 9.57
CA ARG A 141 3.70 -17.04 10.17
C ARG A 141 4.34 -15.99 11.10
N VAL A 142 3.88 -14.73 11.00
CA VAL A 142 4.29 -13.62 11.87
C VAL A 142 3.14 -13.25 12.81
N THR A 143 3.45 -13.13 14.09
CA THR A 143 2.55 -12.60 15.12
C THR A 143 3.33 -11.70 16.07
N PRO A 144 2.78 -10.56 16.52
CA PRO A 144 1.40 -10.08 16.32
C PRO A 144 1.15 -9.38 14.97
N LEU A 145 -0.06 -9.49 14.43
CA LEU A 145 -0.43 -8.91 13.12
C LEU A 145 -0.29 -7.39 13.05
N ALA A 146 -0.43 -6.70 14.19
CA ALA A 146 -0.25 -5.25 14.26
C ALA A 146 1.19 -4.81 13.98
N ALA A 147 2.18 -5.71 14.08
CA ALA A 147 3.56 -5.43 13.71
C ALA A 147 3.76 -5.34 12.19
N ILE A 148 2.82 -5.89 11.40
CA ILE A 148 2.84 -5.84 9.94
C ILE A 148 2.29 -4.49 9.52
N ASP A 149 3.18 -3.55 9.28
CA ASP A 149 2.88 -2.12 9.17
C ASP A 149 3.36 -1.51 7.85
N THR A 150 3.97 -2.30 6.97
CA THR A 150 4.57 -1.81 5.74
C THR A 150 4.21 -2.72 4.57
N ILE A 151 3.92 -2.12 3.42
CA ILE A 151 3.80 -2.82 2.14
C ILE A 151 4.92 -2.35 1.20
N GLN A 152 5.55 -3.30 0.54
CA GLN A 152 6.58 -3.06 -0.47
C GLN A 152 6.13 -3.70 -1.78
N ILE A 153 6.30 -2.98 -2.89
CA ILE A 153 5.95 -3.47 -4.23
C ILE A 153 7.10 -3.14 -5.18
N SER A 154 7.58 -4.12 -5.93
CA SER A 154 8.70 -3.95 -6.86
C SER A 154 8.55 -4.79 -8.14
N GLY A 155 9.35 -4.51 -9.17
CA GLY A 155 9.37 -5.27 -10.42
C GLY A 155 8.47 -4.73 -11.53
N SER A 156 8.03 -5.62 -12.42
CA SER A 156 7.46 -5.31 -13.73
C SER A 156 5.97 -4.94 -13.73
N LEU A 157 5.62 -3.89 -12.98
CA LEU A 157 4.26 -3.33 -12.96
C LEU A 157 4.26 -1.82 -12.74
N THR A 158 3.13 -1.19 -13.02
CA THR A 158 2.79 0.17 -12.56
C THR A 158 1.61 0.12 -11.62
N ILE A 159 1.68 0.85 -10.50
CA ILE A 159 0.58 0.96 -9.53
C ILE A 159 -0.30 2.13 -9.91
N THR A 160 -1.60 1.90 -10.07
CA THR A 160 -2.60 2.93 -10.36
C THR A 160 -3.40 3.33 -9.12
N LYS A 161 -3.55 2.42 -8.16
CA LYS A 161 -4.25 2.68 -6.89
C LYS A 161 -3.77 1.74 -5.79
N LEU A 162 -3.69 2.27 -4.56
CA LEU A 162 -3.42 1.51 -3.35
C LEU A 162 -4.31 2.02 -2.21
N ASN A 163 -5.10 1.12 -1.61
CA ASN A 163 -6.06 1.42 -0.55
C ASN A 163 -5.97 0.45 0.63
#